data_AF-A0A821RMH6-F1
#
_entry.id   AF-A0A821RMH6-F1
#
_cell.length_a   1.000
_cell.length_b   1.000
_cell.length_c   1.000
_cell.angle_alpha   90.00
_cell.angle_beta   90.00
_cell.angle_gamma   90.00
#
_symmetry.space_group_name_H-M   'P 1'
#
loop_
_entity.id
_entity.type
_entity.pdbx_description
1 polymer ?
#
loop_
_entity_poly.entity_id
_entity_poly.type
_entity_poly.pdbx_seq_one_letter_code
_entity_poly.pdbx_strand_id
1 'polypeptide(L)'
;YEITQCKKEQPFIIDISDINQETTSTTIDIQSPISSISQSKCYHQRIALLKSILNYFKKSFTEPEMFKITHNIMNDSLLNSFKHIISNVQYYGSSLFHLTIHIIISFICQNPLKLSLLQNNGLADILMYVLLKKDLPISKDIIESLPNIFSGLCLNKHGLDNFIKFKPFDKLFEIFLLPKYLPIMIKLHDNNTSLIFRGI
;
A
#
# COMPACT_ATOMS: atom_id res chain seq x y z
N TYR A 1 -25.39 16.52 2.42
CA TYR A 1 -24.87 16.18 3.76
C TYR A 1 -23.82 15.06 3.69
N GLU A 2 -24.11 13.93 3.03
CA GLU A 2 -23.15 12.83 2.83
C GLU A 2 -21.92 13.20 1.99
N ILE A 3 -22.12 13.90 0.86
CA ILE A 3 -21.02 14.37 -0.01
C ILE A 3 -20.15 15.40 0.73
N THR A 4 -20.74 16.21 1.61
CA THR A 4 -20.02 17.19 2.42
C THR A 4 -19.25 16.57 3.59
N GLN A 5 -19.73 15.45 4.15
CA GLN A 5 -18.97 14.62 5.10
C GLN A 5 -17.80 13.92 4.39
N CYS A 6 -18.02 13.29 3.23
CA CYS A 6 -16.95 12.66 2.45
C CYS A 6 -15.92 13.67 1.90
N LYS A 7 -16.31 14.93 1.66
CA LYS A 7 -15.40 16.02 1.29
C LYS A 7 -14.68 16.65 2.49
N LYS A 8 -15.24 16.58 3.71
CA LYS A 8 -14.60 17.03 4.97
C LYS A 8 -13.64 15.98 5.51
N GLU A 9 -13.97 14.70 5.35
CA GLU A 9 -13.06 13.57 5.50
C GLU A 9 -12.06 13.55 4.34
N GLN A 10 -11.33 14.64 4.04
CA GLN A 10 -10.20 14.55 3.11
C GLN A 10 -9.13 13.66 3.77
N PRO A 11 -9.05 12.38 3.41
CA PRO A 11 -8.10 11.45 3.98
C PRO A 11 -6.75 11.84 3.38
N PHE A 12 -5.86 12.27 4.26
CA PHE A 12 -4.53 12.78 3.97
C PHE A 12 -3.86 12.05 2.79
N ILE A 13 -3.54 12.78 1.72
CA ILE A 13 -2.59 12.32 0.73
C ILE A 13 -1.22 12.70 1.29
N ILE A 14 -0.35 11.70 1.45
CA ILE A 14 1.02 11.95 1.92
C ILE A 14 1.72 12.74 0.84
N ASP A 15 2.01 14.01 1.12
CA ASP A 15 2.83 14.85 0.24
C ASP A 15 4.31 14.58 0.57
N ILE A 16 5.07 14.18 -0.45
CA ILE A 16 6.48 13.77 -0.30
C ILE A 16 7.44 14.97 -0.51
N SER A 17 6.90 16.14 -0.88
CA SER A 17 7.62 17.41 -1.04
C SER A 17 8.42 17.82 0.21
N ASP A 18 7.97 17.45 1.40
CA ASP A 18 8.62 17.82 2.67
C ASP A 18 9.78 16.89 3.09
N ILE A 19 10.03 15.78 2.37
CA ILE A 19 11.09 14.81 2.74
C ILE A 19 12.50 15.31 2.34
N ASN A 20 12.61 16.45 1.65
CA ASN A 20 13.88 17.02 1.18
C ASN A 20 14.55 17.99 2.17
N GLN A 21 13.96 18.25 3.33
CA GLN A 21 14.58 19.07 4.37
C GLN A 21 14.25 18.52 5.75
N GLU A 22 15.06 17.62 6.30
CA GLU A 22 15.24 17.53 7.75
C GLU A 22 16.46 16.68 8.11
N THR A 23 17.58 17.37 8.26
CA THR A 23 18.68 16.96 9.12
C THR A 23 19.07 18.18 9.93
N THR A 24 18.34 18.50 10.99
CA THR A 24 18.82 19.22 12.18
C THR A 24 17.69 19.35 13.18
N SER A 25 17.94 18.83 14.39
CA SER A 25 17.16 19.06 15.60
C SER A 25 16.90 20.54 15.87
N THR A 26 15.63 20.96 15.76
CA THR A 26 15.09 22.12 16.48
C THR A 26 13.57 22.02 16.54
N THR A 27 13.03 22.32 17.71
CA THR A 27 11.61 22.38 18.07
C THR A 27 10.77 23.12 17.03
N ILE A 28 9.85 22.42 16.36
CA ILE A 28 8.83 23.01 15.51
C ILE A 28 7.47 22.62 16.08
N ASP A 29 6.68 23.64 16.41
CA ASP A 29 5.36 23.56 17.00
C ASP A 29 4.42 22.64 16.21
N ILE A 30 4.06 21.54 16.85
CA ILE A 30 2.97 20.67 16.42
C ILE A 30 1.67 21.45 16.68
N GLN A 31 1.21 22.23 15.70
CA GLN A 31 -0.19 22.66 15.67
C GLN A 31 -1.06 21.44 15.36
N SER A 32 -1.42 20.72 16.41
CA SER A 32 -2.55 19.80 16.40
C SER A 32 -3.86 20.60 16.30
N PRO A 33 -4.72 20.36 15.30
CA PRO A 33 -6.15 20.52 15.52
C PRO A 33 -6.62 19.26 16.25
N ILE A 34 -6.70 19.34 17.58
CA ILE A 34 -7.52 18.42 18.37
C ILE A 34 -8.97 18.71 18.00
N SER A 35 -9.53 17.89 17.12
CA SER A 35 -10.95 17.57 17.17
C SER A 35 -11.08 16.08 16.96
N SER A 36 -11.65 15.42 17.96
CA SER A 36 -12.02 14.01 18.00
C SER A 36 -12.75 13.57 16.74
N ILE A 37 -12.02 13.18 15.70
CA ILE A 37 -12.58 12.43 14.59
C ILE A 37 -12.76 11.01 15.14
N SER A 38 -13.99 10.68 15.50
CA SER A 38 -14.42 9.28 15.56
C SER A 38 -13.79 8.58 14.35
N GLN A 39 -12.94 7.57 14.56
CA GLN A 39 -12.30 6.80 13.49
C GLN A 39 -13.39 6.24 12.58
N SER A 40 -13.83 7.03 11.60
CA SER A 40 -14.93 6.67 10.71
C SER A 40 -14.36 5.64 9.76
N LYS A 41 -14.88 4.42 9.86
CA LYS A 41 -14.58 3.39 8.87
C LYS A 41 -15.49 3.61 7.69
N CYS A 42 -14.97 3.36 6.48
CA CYS A 42 -15.77 3.40 5.28
C CYS A 42 -16.93 2.39 5.39
N TYR A 43 -18.13 2.81 4.98
CA TYR A 43 -19.31 1.94 4.99
C TYR A 43 -19.07 0.65 4.21
N HIS A 44 -19.55 -0.46 4.76
CA HIS A 44 -19.33 -1.79 4.19
C HIS A 44 -19.83 -1.91 2.73
N GLN A 45 -20.97 -1.31 2.40
CA GLN A 45 -21.51 -1.31 1.03
C GLN A 45 -20.56 -0.59 0.05
N ARG A 46 -19.96 0.52 0.47
CA ARG A 46 -19.00 1.28 -0.36
C ARG A 46 -17.71 0.49 -0.56
N ILE A 47 -17.22 -0.16 0.50
CA ILE A 47 -16.07 -1.08 0.42
C ILE A 47 -16.34 -2.22 -0.56
N ALA A 48 -17.53 -2.82 -0.54
CA ALA A 48 -17.90 -3.92 -1.43
C ALA A 48 -17.90 -3.47 -2.90
N LEU A 49 -18.47 -2.29 -3.20
CA LEU A 49 -18.46 -1.71 -4.54
C LEU A 49 -17.04 -1.41 -5.03
N LEU A 50 -16.23 -0.76 -4.19
CA LEU A 50 -14.82 -0.47 -4.51
C LEU A 50 -14.05 -1.77 -4.75
N LYS A 51 -14.25 -2.81 -3.94
CA LYS A 51 -13.62 -4.12 -4.14
C LYS A 51 -14.00 -4.73 -5.47
N SER A 52 -15.26 -4.69 -5.89
CA SER A 52 -15.67 -5.22 -7.20
C SER A 52 -14.96 -4.51 -8.35
N ILE A 53 -14.86 -3.18 -8.30
CA ILE A 53 -14.15 -2.38 -9.30
C ILE A 53 -12.65 -2.70 -9.30
N LEU A 54 -12.03 -2.76 -8.12
CA LEU A 54 -10.61 -3.09 -8.01
C LEU A 54 -10.31 -4.54 -8.45
N ASN A 55 -11.19 -5.50 -8.16
CA ASN A 55 -11.02 -6.88 -8.63
C ASN A 55 -11.10 -7.00 -10.15
N TYR A 56 -11.91 -6.16 -10.80
CA TYR A 56 -11.87 -6.03 -12.26
C TYR A 56 -10.47 -5.60 -12.72
N PHE A 57 -9.91 -4.52 -12.16
CA PHE A 57 -8.54 -4.08 -12.51
C PHE A 57 -7.48 -5.12 -12.19
N LYS A 58 -7.59 -5.81 -11.05
CA LYS A 58 -6.70 -6.92 -10.70
C LYS A 58 -6.69 -7.96 -11.81
N LYS A 59 -7.87 -8.39 -12.29
CA LYS A 59 -7.97 -9.36 -13.38
C LYS A 59 -7.39 -8.79 -14.68
N SER A 60 -7.79 -7.58 -15.06
CA SER A 60 -7.32 -6.89 -16.27
C SER A 60 -5.80 -6.71 -16.33
N PHE A 61 -5.14 -6.49 -15.19
CA PHE A 61 -3.69 -6.32 -15.15
C PHE A 61 -2.91 -7.60 -14.83
N THR A 62 -3.58 -8.69 -14.44
CA THR A 62 -2.93 -9.99 -14.26
C THR A 62 -2.88 -10.76 -15.58
N GLU A 63 -3.88 -10.61 -16.45
CA GLU A 63 -3.95 -11.31 -17.73
C GLU A 63 -3.24 -10.50 -18.85
N PRO A 64 -2.18 -11.02 -19.49
CA PRO A 64 -1.37 -10.26 -20.45
C PRO A 64 -2.15 -9.71 -21.65
N GLU A 65 -3.11 -10.47 -22.17
CA GLU A 65 -3.93 -10.03 -23.31
C GLU A 65 -4.87 -8.89 -22.93
N MET A 66 -5.54 -8.99 -21.77
CA MET A 66 -6.37 -7.92 -21.25
C MET A 66 -5.53 -6.69 -20.87
N PHE A 67 -4.31 -6.88 -20.37
CA PHE A 67 -3.41 -5.79 -20.02
C PHE A 67 -3.04 -4.95 -21.23
N LYS A 68 -2.76 -5.55 -22.40
CA LYS A 68 -2.49 -4.80 -23.63
C LYS A 68 -3.63 -3.84 -23.97
N ILE A 69 -4.87 -4.24 -23.75
CA ILE A 69 -6.06 -3.42 -24.05
C ILE A 69 -6.31 -2.38 -22.95
N THR A 70 -6.14 -2.77 -21.69
CA THR A 70 -6.62 -1.98 -20.53
C THR A 70 -5.55 -1.17 -19.82
N HIS A 71 -4.26 -1.35 -20.14
CA HIS A 71 -3.19 -0.68 -19.38
C HIS A 71 -3.25 0.86 -19.42
N ASN A 72 -3.85 1.44 -20.46
CA ASN A 72 -4.05 2.89 -20.58
C ASN A 72 -5.09 3.42 -19.57
N ILE A 73 -5.90 2.56 -18.97
CA ILE A 73 -6.81 2.93 -17.88
C ILE A 73 -6.03 3.34 -16.62
N MET A 74 -4.76 2.92 -16.50
CA MET A 74 -3.83 3.39 -15.48
C MET A 74 -3.39 4.83 -15.75
N ASN A 75 -4.34 5.76 -15.64
CA ASN A 75 -4.15 7.20 -15.79
C ASN A 75 -3.98 7.88 -14.43
N ASP A 76 -3.67 9.18 -14.44
CA ASP A 76 -3.44 9.95 -13.20
C ASP A 76 -4.63 9.91 -12.24
N SER A 77 -5.87 9.84 -12.72
CA SER A 77 -7.07 9.73 -11.87
C SER A 77 -7.08 8.42 -11.07
N LEU A 78 -6.79 7.30 -11.72
CA LEU A 78 -6.71 6.00 -11.06
C LEU A 78 -5.51 5.93 -10.12
N LEU A 79 -4.34 6.45 -10.53
CA LEU A 79 -3.16 6.52 -9.68
C LEU A 79 -3.39 7.35 -8.42
N ASN A 80 -4.02 8.51 -8.56
CA ASN A 80 -4.38 9.36 -7.41
C ASN A 80 -5.40 8.67 -6.50
N SER A 81 -6.34 7.91 -7.06
CA SER A 81 -7.26 7.08 -6.27
C SER A 81 -6.50 6.01 -5.47
N PHE A 82 -5.47 5.39 -6.04
CA PHE A 82 -4.61 4.46 -5.31
C PHE A 82 -3.81 5.13 -4.20
N LYS A 83 -3.22 6.31 -4.45
CA LYS A 83 -2.53 7.09 -3.40
C LYS A 83 -3.43 7.35 -2.21
N HIS A 84 -4.67 7.72 -2.49
CA HIS A 84 -5.67 7.99 -1.48
C HIS A 84 -6.01 6.74 -0.65
N ILE A 85 -6.21 5.58 -1.31
CA ILE A 85 -6.48 4.32 -0.61
C ILE A 85 -5.28 3.90 0.26
N ILE A 86 -4.06 3.92 -0.29
CA ILE A 86 -2.86 3.46 0.44
C ILE A 86 -2.48 4.38 1.59
N SER A 87 -2.73 5.68 1.47
CA SER A 87 -2.43 6.64 2.54
C SER A 87 -3.39 6.48 3.72
N ASN A 88 -4.61 5.95 3.49
CA ASN A 88 -5.74 5.97 4.42
C ASN A 88 -6.27 4.57 4.76
N VAL A 89 -5.35 3.68 5.10
CA VAL A 89 -5.63 2.27 5.43
C VAL A 89 -6.63 2.11 6.57
N GLN A 90 -6.61 3.00 7.57
CA GLN A 90 -7.53 2.93 8.71
C GLN A 90 -9.00 3.15 8.30
N TYR A 91 -9.24 3.98 7.29
CA TYR A 91 -10.57 4.27 6.75
C TYR A 91 -11.08 3.13 5.86
N TYR A 92 -10.25 2.66 4.92
CA TYR A 92 -10.63 1.66 3.91
C TYR A 92 -10.49 0.20 4.39
N GLY A 93 -9.64 -0.05 5.39
CA GLY A 93 -9.34 -1.37 5.91
C GLY A 93 -8.30 -2.15 5.10
N SER A 94 -7.81 -3.23 5.69
CA SER A 94 -6.72 -4.07 5.17
C SER A 94 -7.02 -4.66 3.79
N SER A 95 -8.27 -5.08 3.56
CA SER A 95 -8.65 -5.77 2.33
C SER A 95 -8.57 -4.91 1.07
N LEU A 96 -8.99 -3.63 1.13
CA LEU A 96 -8.83 -2.72 -0.01
C LEU A 96 -7.37 -2.33 -0.19
N PHE A 97 -6.67 -2.06 0.91
CA PHE A 97 -5.24 -1.75 0.88
C PHE A 97 -4.42 -2.85 0.19
N HIS A 98 -4.59 -4.11 0.62
CA HIS A 98 -3.92 -5.25 0.01
C HIS A 98 -4.26 -5.38 -1.48
N LEU A 99 -5.54 -5.24 -1.85
CA LEU A 99 -5.99 -5.34 -3.24
C LEU A 99 -5.38 -4.23 -4.12
N THR A 100 -5.31 -2.99 -3.62
CA THR A 100 -4.67 -1.88 -4.31
C THR A 100 -3.18 -2.13 -4.51
N ILE A 101 -2.47 -2.59 -3.49
CA ILE A 101 -1.05 -2.93 -3.62
C ILE A 101 -0.84 -4.04 -4.65
N HIS A 102 -1.65 -5.09 -4.59
CA HIS A 102 -1.57 -6.19 -5.54
C HIS A 102 -1.76 -5.69 -6.98
N ILE A 103 -2.71 -4.78 -7.23
CA ILE A 103 -2.91 -4.16 -8.54
C ILE A 103 -1.65 -3.41 -9.00
N ILE A 104 -1.08 -2.59 -8.14
CA ILE A 104 0.14 -1.81 -8.44
C ILE A 104 1.29 -2.75 -8.81
N ILE A 105 1.52 -3.79 -8.01
CA ILE A 105 2.61 -4.74 -8.25
C ILE A 105 2.36 -5.58 -9.51
N SER A 106 1.14 -6.07 -9.73
CA SER A 106 0.79 -6.78 -10.97
C SER A 106 1.05 -5.89 -12.19
N PHE A 107 0.70 -4.60 -12.13
CA PHE A 107 0.93 -3.67 -13.24
C PHE A 107 2.43 -3.47 -13.53
N ILE A 108 3.27 -3.39 -12.49
CA ILE A 108 4.74 -3.30 -12.64
C ILE A 108 5.30 -4.61 -13.20
N CYS A 109 4.88 -5.76 -12.67
CA CYS A 109 5.38 -7.07 -13.09
C CYS A 109 5.07 -7.39 -14.56
N GLN A 110 3.96 -6.89 -15.11
CA GLN A 110 3.66 -7.04 -16.55
C GLN A 110 4.63 -6.27 -17.45
N ASN A 111 5.09 -5.11 -17.00
CA ASN A 111 6.08 -4.33 -17.73
C ASN A 111 6.89 -3.45 -16.77
N PRO A 112 8.12 -3.86 -16.41
CA PRO A 112 8.99 -3.14 -15.48
C PRO A 112 9.24 -1.67 -15.82
N LEU A 113 9.20 -1.30 -17.10
CA LEU A 113 9.41 0.09 -17.55
C LEU A 113 8.31 1.04 -17.04
N LYS A 114 7.14 0.51 -16.69
CA LYS A 114 6.02 1.28 -16.15
C LYS A 114 6.23 1.73 -14.70
N LEU A 115 7.25 1.20 -14.01
CA LEU A 115 7.63 1.69 -12.69
C LEU A 115 7.93 3.20 -12.71
N SER A 116 8.60 3.70 -13.75
CA SER A 116 8.89 5.13 -13.90
C SER A 116 7.63 5.99 -13.99
N LEU A 117 6.56 5.49 -14.61
CA LEU A 117 5.26 6.19 -14.66
C LEU A 117 4.66 6.33 -13.26
N LEU A 118 4.76 5.29 -12.44
CA LEU A 118 4.28 5.31 -11.04
C LEU A 118 5.13 6.21 -10.14
N GLN A 119 6.45 6.26 -10.39
CA GLN A 119 7.40 7.12 -9.67
C GLN A 119 7.21 8.58 -10.05
N ASN A 120 7.04 8.90 -11.33
CA ASN A 120 6.75 10.27 -11.79
C ASN A 120 5.45 10.81 -11.19
N ASN A 121 4.45 9.95 -11.03
CA ASN A 121 3.23 10.30 -10.32
C ASN A 121 3.44 10.38 -8.80
N GLY A 122 4.48 9.75 -8.22
CA GLY A 122 4.76 9.68 -6.78
C GLY A 122 4.03 8.54 -6.05
N LEU A 123 3.24 7.71 -6.75
CA LEU A 123 2.53 6.58 -6.16
C LEU A 123 3.49 5.53 -5.59
N ALA A 124 4.57 5.23 -6.31
CA ALA A 124 5.56 4.23 -5.87
C ALA A 124 6.26 4.67 -4.57
N ASP A 125 6.57 5.96 -4.45
CA ASP A 125 7.26 6.51 -3.28
C ASP A 125 6.34 6.60 -2.06
N ILE A 126 5.08 7.00 -2.27
CA ILE A 126 4.05 6.95 -1.21
C ILE A 126 3.88 5.51 -0.73
N LEU A 127 3.80 4.54 -1.65
CA LEU A 127 3.65 3.15 -1.29
C LEU A 127 4.85 2.65 -0.46
N MET A 128 6.08 2.98 -0.89
CA MET A 128 7.28 2.61 -0.15
C MET A 128 7.32 3.24 1.24
N TYR A 129 6.98 4.52 1.36
CA TYR A 129 6.88 5.21 2.64
C TYR A 129 5.83 4.58 3.56
N VAL A 130 4.62 4.30 3.04
CA VAL A 130 3.54 3.66 3.83
C VAL A 130 3.99 2.30 4.35
N LEU A 131 4.69 1.50 3.55
CA LEU A 131 5.12 0.15 3.93
C LEU A 131 6.22 0.14 5.00
N LEU A 132 7.12 1.14 4.98
CA LEU A 132 8.32 1.14 5.83
C LEU A 132 8.25 2.12 7.01
N LYS A 133 7.38 3.13 6.98
CA LYS A 133 7.27 4.16 8.03
C LYS A 133 5.94 4.17 8.76
N LYS A 134 4.84 3.72 8.14
CA LYS A 134 3.54 3.65 8.82
C LYS A 134 3.33 2.27 9.44
N ASP A 135 2.39 2.19 10.36
CA ASP A 135 1.93 0.92 10.90
C ASP A 135 1.06 0.18 9.89
N LEU A 136 1.55 -1.00 9.49
CA LEU A 136 0.83 -1.87 8.60
C LEU A 136 -0.36 -2.52 9.31
N PRO A 137 -1.51 -2.67 8.63
CA PRO A 137 -2.62 -3.41 9.19
C PRO A 137 -2.21 -4.87 9.43
N ILE A 138 -2.72 -5.45 10.52
CA ILE A 138 -2.43 -6.82 10.94
C ILE A 138 -3.18 -7.78 9.99
N SER A 139 -2.55 -8.08 8.85
CA SER A 139 -3.12 -8.93 7.79
C SER A 139 -2.06 -9.87 7.22
N LYS A 140 -2.39 -11.16 7.20
CA LYS A 140 -1.52 -12.22 6.66
C LYS A 140 -1.08 -11.91 5.23
N ASP A 141 -2.03 -11.62 4.35
CA ASP A 141 -1.79 -11.39 2.92
C ASP A 141 -0.82 -10.24 2.66
N ILE A 142 -0.80 -9.22 3.53
CA ILE A 142 0.10 -8.07 3.41
C ILE A 142 1.52 -8.49 3.79
N ILE A 143 1.67 -9.18 4.93
CA ILE A 143 2.98 -9.63 5.41
C ILE A 143 3.60 -10.64 4.42
N GLU A 144 2.82 -11.58 3.90
CA GLU A 144 3.26 -12.55 2.88
C GLU A 144 3.69 -11.87 1.57
N SER A 145 3.02 -10.79 1.18
CA SER A 145 3.30 -10.12 -0.09
C SER A 145 4.45 -9.11 -0.02
N LEU A 146 4.92 -8.72 1.18
CA LEU A 146 6.00 -7.73 1.34
C LEU A 146 7.25 -8.01 0.48
N PRO A 147 7.81 -9.24 0.43
CA PRO A 147 8.98 -9.52 -0.41
C PRO A 147 8.71 -9.28 -1.91
N ASN A 148 7.53 -9.70 -2.38
CA ASN A 148 7.12 -9.51 -3.77
C ASN A 148 6.91 -8.02 -4.09
N ILE A 149 6.30 -7.28 -3.16
CA ILE A 149 6.08 -5.84 -3.28
C ILE A 149 7.42 -5.11 -3.40
N PHE A 150 8.37 -5.37 -2.52
CA PHE A 150 9.69 -4.73 -2.58
C PHE A 150 10.47 -5.14 -3.83
N SER A 151 10.36 -6.39 -4.27
CA SER A 151 10.97 -6.84 -5.53
C SER A 151 10.47 -6.04 -6.73
N GLY A 152 9.17 -5.72 -6.78
CA GLY A 152 8.59 -4.89 -7.84
C GLY A 152 8.95 -3.40 -7.74
N LEU A 153 9.01 -2.85 -6.53
CA LEU A 153 9.33 -1.43 -6.32
C LEU A 153 10.83 -1.11 -6.48
N CYS A 154 11.71 -2.10 -6.31
CA CYS A 154 13.16 -1.92 -6.36
C CYS A 154 13.78 -2.37 -7.69
N LEU A 155 13.01 -2.42 -8.78
CA LEU A 155 13.51 -2.81 -10.11
C LEU A 155 14.45 -1.78 -10.75
N ASN A 156 14.52 -0.56 -10.21
CA ASN A 156 15.41 0.49 -10.68
C ASN A 156 16.15 1.17 -9.53
N LYS A 157 17.18 1.96 -9.88
CA LYS A 157 18.04 2.64 -8.90
C LYS A 157 17.25 3.57 -7.98
N HIS A 158 16.29 4.33 -8.52
CA HIS A 158 15.45 5.23 -7.73
C HIS A 158 14.66 4.49 -6.63
N GLY A 159 14.04 3.36 -6.99
CA GLY A 159 13.30 2.52 -6.05
C GLY A 159 14.22 1.90 -4.99
N LEU A 160 15.40 1.42 -5.41
CA LEU A 160 16.39 0.86 -4.48
C LEU A 160 16.93 1.91 -3.51
N ASP A 161 17.25 3.12 -3.99
CA ASP A 161 17.76 4.22 -3.18
C ASP A 161 16.70 4.63 -2.14
N ASN A 162 15.42 4.74 -2.54
CA ASN A 162 14.32 5.01 -1.61
C ASN A 162 14.14 3.88 -0.58
N PHE A 163 14.28 2.62 -0.99
CA PHE A 163 14.17 1.47 -0.10
C PHE A 163 15.24 1.50 0.98
N ILE A 164 16.51 1.74 0.59
CA ILE A 164 17.64 1.86 1.51
C ILE A 164 17.48 3.07 2.44
N LYS A 165 17.05 4.23 1.90
CA LYS A 165 16.83 5.46 2.67
C LYS A 165 15.92 5.24 3.87
N PHE A 166 14.91 4.40 3.74
CA PHE A 166 13.95 4.16 4.82
C PHE A 166 14.37 3.12 5.86
N LYS A 167 15.56 2.52 5.74
CA LYS A 167 16.07 1.45 6.63
C LYS A 167 15.07 0.30 6.76
N PRO A 168 14.87 -0.48 5.69
CA PRO A 168 13.71 -1.34 5.54
C PRO A 168 13.71 -2.49 6.55
N PHE A 169 14.90 -2.98 6.92
CA PHE A 169 15.06 -4.05 7.88
C PHE A 169 14.66 -3.65 9.29
N ASP A 170 14.82 -2.38 9.70
CA ASP A 170 14.38 -1.91 11.02
C ASP A 170 12.87 -2.14 11.18
N LYS A 171 12.07 -1.76 10.16
CA LYS A 171 10.62 -1.97 10.18
C LYS A 171 10.24 -3.43 10.01
N LEU A 172 10.94 -4.19 9.15
CA LEU A 172 10.66 -5.62 8.98
C LEU A 172 10.93 -6.41 10.26
N PHE A 173 12.04 -6.14 10.96
CA PHE A 173 12.32 -6.75 12.25
C PHE A 173 11.31 -6.30 13.31
N GLU A 174 10.89 -5.03 13.32
CA GLU A 174 9.80 -4.59 14.20
C GLU A 174 8.52 -5.41 13.97
N ILE A 175 8.13 -5.66 12.71
CA ILE A 175 6.97 -6.50 12.37
C ILE A 175 7.17 -7.94 12.88
N PHE A 176 8.37 -8.52 12.71
CA PHE A 176 8.65 -9.89 13.15
C PHE A 176 8.75 -10.05 14.67
N LEU A 177 9.17 -9.01 15.39
CA LEU A 177 9.39 -9.04 16.83
C LEU A 177 8.15 -8.62 17.63
N LEU A 178 7.20 -7.93 17.01
CA LEU A 178 6.00 -7.46 17.71
C LEU A 178 5.00 -8.59 17.98
N PRO A 179 4.55 -8.78 19.23
CA PRO A 179 3.64 -9.88 19.61
C PRO A 179 2.33 -9.91 18.83
N LYS A 180 1.86 -8.75 18.38
CA LYS A 180 0.61 -8.60 17.62
C LYS A 180 0.64 -9.32 16.25
N TYR A 181 1.83 -9.59 15.70
CA TYR A 181 1.99 -10.29 14.43
C TYR A 181 2.35 -11.78 14.59
N LEU A 182 2.75 -12.23 15.79
CA LEU A 182 3.09 -13.64 16.06
C LEU A 182 1.98 -14.64 15.68
N PRO A 183 0.68 -14.41 15.98
CA PRO A 183 -0.37 -15.35 15.60
C PRO A 183 -0.50 -15.54 14.10
N ILE A 184 -0.15 -14.53 13.30
CA ILE A 184 -0.14 -14.61 11.84
C ILE A 184 1.07 -15.42 11.38
N MET A 185 2.24 -15.16 11.94
CA MET A 185 3.49 -15.87 11.60
C MET A 185 3.43 -17.36 11.94
N ILE A 186 2.78 -17.73 13.04
CA ILE A 186 2.58 -19.14 13.41
C ILE A 186 1.66 -19.82 12.37
N LYS A 187 0.54 -19.20 12.00
CA LYS A 187 -0.35 -19.73 10.95
C LYS A 187 0.31 -19.83 9.57
N LEU A 188 1.27 -18.94 9.27
CA LEU A 188 2.09 -19.02 8.05
C LEU A 188 2.95 -20.28 8.02
N HIS A 189 3.64 -20.54 9.13
CA HIS A 189 4.48 -21.72 9.29
C HIS A 189 3.65 -23.01 9.19
N ASP A 190 2.50 -23.07 9.86
CA ASP A 190 1.64 -24.26 9.88
C ASP A 190 1.03 -24.56 8.49
N ASN A 191 0.67 -23.53 7.72
CA ASN A 191 0.16 -23.71 6.36
C ASN A 191 1.26 -24.18 5.39
N ASN A 192 2.49 -23.67 5.52
CA ASN A 192 3.60 -24.10 4.68
C ASN A 192 4.07 -25.52 5.02
N THR A 193 4.03 -25.92 6.29
CA THR A 193 4.24 -27.33 6.67
C THR A 193 3.09 -28.24 6.25
N SER A 194 1.83 -27.75 6.24
CA SER A 194 0.69 -28.51 5.71
C SER A 194 0.76 -28.79 4.20
N LEU A 195 1.43 -27.92 3.43
CA LEU A 195 1.70 -28.14 2.00
C LEU A 195 2.82 -29.16 1.77
N ILE A 196 3.77 -29.30 2.71
CA ILE A 196 4.82 -30.32 2.65
C ILE A 196 4.25 -31.72 2.95
N PHE A 197 3.23 -31.85 3.79
CA PHE A 197 2.57 -33.12 4.11
C PHE A 197 1.40 -33.51 3.18
N ARG A 198 1.02 -32.66 2.22
CA ARG A 198 0.00 -32.99 1.19
C ARG A 198 0.59 -33.50 -0.14
N GLY A 199 1.91 -33.59 -0.22
CA GLY A 199 2.67 -34.11 -1.36
C GLY A 199 3.43 -35.41 -1.08
N ILE A 200 2.99 -36.19 -0.08
CA ILE A 200 3.45 -37.56 0.18
C ILE A 200 2.22 -38.47 0.24
#